data_AF-A0A662XLS3-F1
#
_entry.id   AF-A0A662XLS3-F1
#
_cell.length_a   1.000
_cell.length_b   1.000
_cell.length_c   1.000
_cell.angle_alpha   90.00
_cell.angle_beta   90.00
_cell.angle_gamma   90.00
#
_symmetry.space_group_name_H-M   'P 1'
#
loop_
_entity.id
_entity.type
_entity.pdbx_description
1 polymer ?
#
loop_
_entity_poly.entity_id
_entity_poly.type
_entity_poly.pdbx_seq_one_letter_code
_entity_poly.pdbx_strand_id
1 'polypeptide(L)'
;MGPEKNWSDRDDVILLRQMNADTPFQAKHGGKAQNRFPALLEQHSKADKVSATASGISETYQEKRQLLDLLSSLVNDHKFVEEARSEQEKKKEEEEVATGVRAREAAMQSLGKRKGSDNERKPPDKSGKMEAIVITLTKESE
;
A
#
# COMPACT_ATOMS: atom_id res chain seq x y z
N MET A 1 25.64 37.22 -20.03
CA MET A 1 25.42 36.03 -19.18
C MET A 1 26.37 36.15 -17.99
N GLY A 2 25.85 36.36 -16.78
CA GLY A 2 26.67 36.38 -15.57
C GLY A 2 27.17 34.97 -15.22
N PRO A 3 28.26 34.83 -14.44
CA PRO A 3 28.77 33.52 -14.06
C PRO A 3 27.70 32.74 -13.31
N GLU A 4 27.43 31.51 -13.76
CA GLU A 4 26.55 30.61 -13.04
C GLU A 4 27.11 30.37 -11.64
N LYS A 5 26.31 30.67 -10.61
CA LYS A 5 26.75 30.60 -9.22
C LYS A 5 26.66 29.16 -8.73
N ASN A 6 27.79 28.61 -8.29
CA ASN A 6 27.90 27.24 -7.78
C ASN A 6 27.23 27.10 -6.40
N TRP A 7 26.77 25.88 -6.07
CA TRP A 7 26.22 25.53 -4.74
C TRP A 7 27.29 25.68 -3.66
N SER A 8 26.97 26.42 -2.60
CA SER A 8 27.77 26.48 -1.38
C SER A 8 27.20 25.57 -0.28
N ASP A 9 27.99 25.24 0.74
CA ASP A 9 27.50 24.50 1.91
C ASP A 9 26.34 25.22 2.61
N ARG A 10 26.35 26.55 2.57
CA ARG A 10 25.24 27.36 3.10
C ARG A 10 23.96 27.17 2.29
N ASP A 11 24.07 27.09 0.96
CA ASP A 11 22.93 26.84 0.08
C ASP A 11 22.38 25.41 0.29
N ASP A 12 23.26 24.44 0.53
CA ASP A 12 22.88 23.06 0.85
C ASP A 12 22.09 23.00 2.18
N VAL A 13 22.55 23.69 3.23
CA VAL A 13 21.82 23.72 4.51
C VAL A 13 20.46 24.39 4.36
N ILE A 14 20.35 25.48 3.60
CA ILE A 14 19.07 26.15 3.35
C ILE A 14 18.11 25.20 2.61
N LEU A 15 18.61 24.49 1.59
CA LEU A 15 17.82 23.49 0.87
C LEU A 15 17.33 22.38 1.81
N LEU A 16 18.22 21.81 2.62
CA LEU A 16 17.89 20.71 3.52
C LEU A 16 16.88 21.12 4.60
N ARG A 17 17.02 22.33 5.16
CA ARG A 17 16.03 22.90 6.08
C ARG A 17 14.67 23.06 5.43
N GLN A 18 14.64 23.55 4.19
CA GLN A 18 13.39 23.78 3.48
C GLN A 18 12.64 22.47 3.22
N MET A 19 13.36 21.44 2.79
CA MET A 19 12.82 20.10 2.58
C MET A 19 12.35 19.48 3.90
N ASN A 20 13.14 19.58 4.97
CA ASN A 20 12.74 19.06 6.28
C ASN A 20 11.52 19.77 6.87
N ALA A 21 11.33 21.05 6.55
CA ALA A 21 10.18 21.83 7.02
C ALA A 21 8.96 21.74 6.07
N ASP A 22 9.01 20.93 5.01
CA ASP A 22 8.02 20.88 3.92
C ASP A 22 7.68 22.27 3.36
N THR A 23 8.66 23.18 3.40
CA THR A 23 8.49 24.54 2.90
C THR A 23 8.88 24.62 1.43
N PRO A 24 8.22 25.49 0.65
CA PRO A 24 8.61 25.70 -0.74
C PRO A 24 10.04 26.23 -0.82
N PHE A 25 10.77 25.75 -1.83
CA PHE A 25 12.17 26.09 -2.03
C PHE A 25 12.34 27.60 -2.27
N GLN A 26 12.94 28.33 -1.32
CA GLN A 26 13.13 29.78 -1.41
C GLN A 26 14.47 30.21 -2.00
N ALA A 27 15.26 29.28 -2.57
CA ALA A 27 16.59 29.66 -3.05
C ALA A 27 16.55 30.30 -4.43
N LYS A 28 17.57 31.15 -4.66
CA LYS A 28 17.89 31.82 -5.93
C LYS A 28 18.29 30.87 -7.07
N HIS A 29 18.25 29.55 -6.82
CA HIS A 29 18.76 28.49 -7.69
C HIS A 29 17.61 27.71 -8.35
N GLY A 30 16.89 28.38 -9.26
CA GLY A 30 15.83 27.73 -10.04
C GLY A 30 16.33 26.49 -10.80
N GLY A 31 15.54 25.39 -10.76
CA GLY A 31 15.78 24.13 -11.47
C GLY A 31 16.92 23.25 -10.94
N LYS A 32 18.03 23.83 -10.45
CA LYS A 32 19.22 23.09 -10.02
C LYS A 32 19.06 22.36 -8.68
N ALA A 33 18.01 22.69 -7.91
CA ALA A 33 17.74 22.11 -6.59
C ALA A 33 17.26 20.66 -6.65
N GLN A 34 16.51 20.30 -7.70
CA GLN A 34 15.91 18.97 -7.86
C GLN A 34 16.98 17.87 -7.87
N ASN A 35 18.12 18.13 -8.51
CA ASN A 35 19.23 17.16 -8.58
C ASN A 35 20.23 17.30 -7.43
N ARG A 36 20.15 18.39 -6.65
CA ARG A 36 21.11 18.63 -5.58
C ARG A 36 20.86 17.75 -4.36
N PHE A 37 19.59 17.58 -3.97
CA PHE A 37 19.24 16.75 -2.82
C PHE A 37 19.63 15.27 -2.99
N PRO A 38 19.31 14.59 -4.12
CA PRO A 38 19.76 13.22 -4.35
C PRO A 38 21.30 13.08 -4.31
N ALA A 39 22.02 14.05 -4.90
CA ALA A 39 23.49 14.04 -4.89
C ALA A 39 24.06 14.21 -3.46
N LEU A 40 23.43 15.03 -2.62
CA LEU A 40 23.82 15.20 -1.22
C LEU A 40 23.58 13.93 -0.39
N LEU A 41 22.47 13.23 -0.59
CA LEU A 41 22.20 11.94 0.07
C LEU A 41 23.22 10.87 -0.34
N GLU A 42 23.54 10.78 -1.63
CA GLU A 42 24.53 9.82 -2.13
C GLU A 42 25.93 10.12 -1.54
N GLN A 43 26.31 11.40 -1.49
CA GLN A 43 27.57 11.83 -0.89
C GLN A 43 27.60 11.53 0.62
N HIS A 44 26.50 11.77 1.34
CA HIS A 44 26.38 11.49 2.77
C HIS A 44 26.52 10.00 3.06
N SER A 45 25.77 9.16 2.34
CA SER A 45 25.84 7.70 2.46
C SER A 45 27.25 7.15 2.23
N LYS A 46 28.02 7.75 1.32
CA LYS A 46 29.44 7.41 1.10
C LYS A 46 30.34 7.94 2.22
N ALA A 47 30.07 9.14 2.73
CA ALA A 47 30.85 9.79 3.77
C ALA A 47 30.67 9.15 5.15
N ASP A 48 29.52 8.58 5.48
CA ASP A 48 29.28 7.91 6.78
C ASP A 48 30.23 6.73 7.00
N LYS A 49 30.60 6.03 5.93
CA LYS A 49 31.62 4.96 5.96
C LYS A 49 33.02 5.46 6.33
N VAL A 50 33.31 6.74 6.09
CA VAL A 50 34.64 7.36 6.25
C VAL A 50 34.67 8.28 7.49
N SER A 51 33.54 8.83 7.91
CA SER A 51 33.46 9.83 8.99
C SER A 51 33.42 9.24 10.39
N ALA A 52 32.98 7.98 10.54
CA ALA A 52 32.99 7.25 11.80
C ALA A 52 34.39 7.16 12.44
N THR A 53 35.47 7.38 11.66
CA THR A 53 36.86 7.27 12.11
C THR A 53 37.52 8.61 12.45
N ALA A 54 36.88 9.75 12.16
CA ALA A 54 37.49 11.07 12.30
C ALA A 54 36.49 12.06 12.92
N SER A 55 36.31 12.02 14.24
CA SER A 55 35.41 12.94 14.94
C SER A 55 36.15 14.08 15.63
N GLY A 56 35.75 15.28 15.23
CA GLY A 56 36.19 16.58 15.71
C GLY A 56 36.10 17.50 14.51
N ILE A 57 35.14 18.45 14.48
CA ILE A 57 35.14 19.73 13.73
C ILE A 57 33.70 20.24 13.45
N SER A 58 33.49 21.53 13.76
CA SER A 58 32.53 22.55 13.26
C SER A 58 31.01 22.29 13.30
N GLU A 59 30.31 23.18 14.02
CA GLU A 59 28.85 23.27 14.20
C GLU A 59 28.04 23.37 12.88
N THR A 60 28.58 24.01 11.83
CA THR A 60 27.93 24.08 10.50
C THR A 60 27.93 22.77 9.74
N TYR A 61 28.96 21.94 9.94
CA TYR A 61 28.98 20.56 9.42
C TYR A 61 28.04 19.66 10.21
N GLN A 62 27.82 19.97 11.50
CA GLN A 62 26.94 19.20 12.36
C GLN A 62 25.48 19.30 11.89
N GLU A 63 24.97 20.50 11.62
CA GLU A 63 23.57 20.65 11.16
C GLU A 63 23.32 20.01 9.80
N LYS A 64 24.22 20.21 8.83
CA LYS A 64 24.09 19.62 7.49
C LYS A 64 24.00 18.09 7.57
N ARG A 65 24.86 17.47 8.38
CA ARG A 65 24.83 16.01 8.64
C ARG A 65 23.54 15.58 9.33
N GLN A 66 23.16 16.25 10.41
CA GLN A 66 21.92 15.93 11.14
C GLN A 66 20.68 15.97 10.24
N LEU A 67 20.58 16.99 9.38
CA LEU A 67 19.48 17.07 8.41
C LEU A 67 19.55 15.95 7.38
N LEU A 68 20.75 15.59 6.92
CA LEU A 68 20.93 14.47 5.98
C LEU A 68 20.62 13.12 6.63
N ASP A 69 20.96 12.90 7.90
CA ASP A 69 20.60 11.70 8.67
C ASP A 69 19.09 11.55 8.79
N LEU A 70 18.42 12.61 9.26
CA LEU A 70 16.96 12.64 9.43
C LEU A 70 16.23 12.39 8.10
N LEU A 71 16.61 13.11 7.04
CA LEU A 71 15.99 12.98 5.72
C LEU A 71 16.31 11.62 5.09
N SER A 72 17.49 11.04 5.33
CA SER A 72 17.84 9.69 4.87
C SER A 72 16.95 8.64 5.54
N SER A 73 16.75 8.73 6.87
CA SER A 73 15.85 7.83 7.59
C SER A 73 14.44 7.92 7.00
N LEU A 74 13.91 9.14 6.87
CA LEU A 74 12.56 9.36 6.36
C LEU A 74 12.35 8.77 4.96
N VAL A 75 13.33 8.94 4.07
CA VAL A 75 13.28 8.37 2.71
C VAL A 75 13.30 6.85 2.75
N ASN A 76 14.08 6.24 3.64
CA ASN A 76 14.13 4.78 3.77
C ASN A 76 12.84 4.23 4.41
N ASP A 77 12.33 4.87 5.46
CA ASP A 77 11.09 4.50 6.12
C ASP A 77 9.92 4.54 5.13
N HIS A 78 9.83 5.59 4.30
CA HIS A 78 8.81 5.68 3.25
C HIS A 78 8.93 4.54 2.22
N LYS A 79 10.15 4.14 1.84
CA LYS A 79 10.34 3.00 0.93
C LYS A 79 9.83 1.70 1.54
N PHE A 80 10.15 1.44 2.81
CA PHE A 80 9.68 0.23 3.50
C PHE A 80 8.17 0.20 3.67
N VAL A 81 7.55 1.34 3.99
CA VAL A 81 6.09 1.46 4.10
C VAL A 81 5.42 1.20 2.75
N GLU A 82 5.92 1.80 1.67
CA GLU A 82 5.37 1.59 0.32
C GLU A 82 5.55 0.15 -0.16
N GLU A 83 6.70 -0.46 0.12
CA GLU A 83 6.95 -1.87 -0.20
C GLU A 83 6.01 -2.81 0.57
N ALA A 84 5.85 -2.59 1.88
CA ALA A 84 4.91 -3.35 2.70
C ALA A 84 3.47 -3.20 2.21
N ARG A 85 3.06 -1.99 1.80
CA ARG A 85 1.73 -1.76 1.23
C ARG A 85 1.54 -2.51 -0.08
N SER A 86 2.53 -2.45 -0.99
CA SER A 86 2.48 -3.19 -2.25
C SER A 86 2.37 -4.69 -2.02
N GLU A 87 3.11 -5.23 -1.05
CA GLU A 87 3.07 -6.65 -0.72
C GLU A 87 1.73 -7.07 -0.09
N GLN A 88 1.15 -6.23 0.76
CA GLN A 88 -0.21 -6.44 1.29
C GLN A 88 -1.26 -6.47 0.18
N GLU A 89 -1.18 -5.57 -0.79
CA GLU A 89 -2.09 -5.53 -1.94
C GLU A 89 -1.98 -6.83 -2.76
N LYS A 90 -0.76 -7.29 -3.06
CA LYS A 90 -0.53 -8.58 -3.75
C LYS A 90 -1.09 -9.76 -2.98
N LYS A 91 -0.85 -9.82 -1.66
CA LYS A 91 -1.33 -10.90 -0.82
C LYS A 91 -2.85 -10.96 -0.76
N LYS A 92 -3.51 -9.79 -0.72
CA LYS A 92 -4.97 -9.68 -0.74
C LYS A 92 -5.55 -10.16 -2.07
N GLU A 93 -4.92 -9.79 -3.19
CA GLU A 93 -5.32 -10.26 -4.52
C GLU A 93 -5.18 -11.79 -4.64
N GLU A 94 -4.07 -12.36 -4.16
CA GLU A 94 -3.87 -13.80 -4.14
C GLU A 94 -4.91 -14.53 -3.29
N GLU A 95 -5.28 -13.96 -2.13
CA GLU A 95 -6.32 -14.52 -1.26
C GLU A 95 -7.71 -14.48 -1.90
N GLU A 96 -8.05 -13.39 -2.61
CA GLU A 96 -9.31 -13.28 -3.35
C GLU A 96 -9.38 -14.34 -4.46
N VAL A 97 -8.31 -14.49 -5.23
CA VAL A 97 -8.20 -15.52 -6.27
C VAL A 97 -8.34 -16.92 -5.65
N ALA A 98 -7.62 -17.21 -4.56
CA ALA A 98 -7.68 -18.48 -3.86
C ALA A 98 -9.10 -18.79 -3.34
N THR A 99 -9.79 -17.77 -2.81
CA THR A 99 -11.18 -17.88 -2.34
C THR A 99 -12.12 -18.19 -3.50
N GLY A 100 -11.96 -17.54 -4.65
CA GLY A 100 -12.74 -17.81 -5.86
C GLY A 100 -12.54 -19.23 -6.40
N VAL A 101 -11.30 -19.73 -6.41
CA VAL A 101 -10.99 -21.11 -6.81
C VAL A 101 -11.67 -22.11 -5.88
N ARG A 102 -11.57 -21.91 -4.55
CA ARG A 102 -12.20 -22.79 -3.57
C ARG A 102 -13.73 -22.80 -3.70
N ALA A 103 -14.36 -21.64 -3.93
CA ALA A 103 -15.80 -21.55 -4.17
C ALA A 103 -16.23 -22.32 -5.43
N ARG A 104 -15.45 -22.21 -6.51
CA ARG A 104 -15.69 -22.94 -7.77
C ARG A 104 -15.59 -24.45 -7.57
N GLU A 105 -14.56 -24.91 -6.86
CA GLU A 105 -14.36 -26.33 -6.57
C GLU A 105 -15.52 -26.91 -5.74
N ALA A 106 -15.91 -26.23 -4.66
CA ALA A 106 -17.03 -26.64 -3.81
C ALA A 106 -18.35 -26.76 -4.59
N ALA A 107 -18.62 -25.80 -5.48
CA ALA A 107 -19.79 -25.84 -6.36
C ALA A 107 -19.75 -27.05 -7.31
N MET A 108 -18.60 -27.34 -7.92
CA MET A 108 -18.44 -28.52 -8.80
C MET A 108 -18.64 -29.85 -8.06
N GLN A 109 -18.11 -29.97 -6.83
CA GLN A 109 -18.30 -31.17 -6.00
C GLN A 109 -19.76 -31.39 -5.57
N SER A 110 -20.54 -30.31 -5.39
CA SER A 110 -21.97 -30.40 -5.06
C SER A 110 -22.83 -30.95 -6.20
N LEU A 111 -22.42 -30.72 -7.46
CA LEU A 111 -23.14 -31.18 -8.65
C LEU A 111 -22.94 -32.69 -8.89
N GLY A 112 -21.78 -33.26 -8.50
CA GLY A 112 -21.48 -34.68 -8.65
C GLY A 112 -22.31 -35.60 -7.74
N LYS A 113 -22.77 -35.11 -6.58
CA LYS A 113 -23.57 -35.89 -5.62
C LYS A 113 -25.02 -36.12 -6.06
N ARG A 114 -25.48 -35.46 -7.14
CA ARG A 114 -26.84 -35.64 -7.71
C ARG A 114 -26.91 -36.69 -8.83
N LYS A 115 -25.86 -37.49 -9.04
CA LYS A 115 -25.86 -38.59 -10.02
C LYS A 115 -25.52 -39.94 -9.37
N GLY A 116 -26.24 -40.29 -8.30
CA GLY A 116 -26.01 -41.53 -7.57
C GLY A 116 -27.04 -41.86 -6.50
N SER A 117 -28.33 -41.64 -6.76
CA SER A 117 -29.39 -42.41 -6.11
C SER A 117 -30.60 -42.46 -7.04
N ASP A 118 -30.81 -43.67 -7.56
CA ASP A 118 -31.93 -44.14 -8.35
C ASP A 118 -33.27 -44.02 -7.60
N ASN A 119 -34.36 -44.10 -8.37
CA ASN A 119 -35.76 -44.37 -8.02
C ASN A 119 -36.75 -43.19 -7.92
N GLU A 120 -37.64 -43.13 -8.92
CA GLU A 120 -38.95 -42.47 -8.98
C GLU A 120 -39.08 -41.01 -8.50
N ARG A 121 -38.87 -40.06 -9.44
CA ARG A 121 -39.53 -38.75 -9.34
C ARG A 121 -41.01 -38.91 -9.68
N LYS A 122 -41.82 -39.35 -8.73
CA LYS A 122 -43.25 -39.07 -8.77
C LYS A 122 -43.41 -37.54 -8.72
N PRO A 123 -44.14 -36.91 -9.66
CA PRO A 123 -44.40 -35.47 -9.59
C PRO A 123 -45.08 -35.16 -8.24
N PRO A 124 -44.81 -33.98 -7.64
CA PRO A 124 -45.45 -33.61 -6.38
C PRO A 124 -46.96 -33.61 -6.59
N ASP A 125 -47.64 -34.52 -5.89
CA ASP A 125 -49.08 -34.59 -5.86
C ASP A 125 -49.62 -33.29 -5.25
N LYS A 126 -50.19 -32.43 -6.12
CA LYS A 126 -50.80 -31.15 -5.73
C LYS A 126 -52.24 -31.31 -5.23
N SER A 127 -52.77 -32.53 -5.12
CA SER A 127 -54.19 -32.76 -4.79
C SER A 127 -54.54 -32.46 -3.32
N GLY A 128 -53.65 -32.76 -2.37
CA GLY A 128 -53.98 -32.65 -0.94
C GLY A 128 -54.04 -31.22 -0.36
N LYS A 129 -53.41 -30.23 -1.00
CA LYS A 129 -53.42 -28.84 -0.49
C LYS A 129 -54.74 -28.10 -0.79
N MET A 130 -55.43 -28.47 -1.87
CA MET A 130 -56.71 -27.83 -2.23
C MET A 130 -57.85 -28.33 -1.32
N GLU A 131 -57.84 -29.62 -0.93
CA GLU A 131 -58.85 -30.18 -0.02
C GLU A 131 -58.79 -29.57 1.37
N ALA A 132 -57.59 -29.36 1.92
CA ALA A 132 -57.42 -28.74 3.24
C ALA A 132 -58.00 -27.31 3.30
N ILE A 133 -57.83 -26.52 2.23
CA ILE A 133 -58.34 -25.14 2.16
C ILE A 133 -59.87 -25.12 2.06
N VAL A 134 -60.47 -26.03 1.28
CA VAL A 134 -61.93 -26.12 1.14
C VAL A 134 -62.59 -26.54 2.46
N ILE A 135 -62.00 -27.48 3.20
CA ILE A 135 -62.53 -27.93 4.49
C ILE A 135 -62.49 -26.81 5.54
N THR A 136 -61.46 -25.97 5.54
CA THR A 136 -61.38 -24.84 6.48
C THR A 136 -62.36 -23.71 6.14
N LEU A 137 -62.66 -23.48 4.85
CA LEU A 137 -63.57 -22.41 4.43
C LEU A 137 -65.04 -22.74 4.64
N THR A 138 -65.42 -24.02 4.61
CA THR A 138 -66.81 -24.45 4.84
C THR A 138 -67.18 -24.53 6.33
N LYS A 139 -66.20 -24.51 7.24
CA LYS A 139 -66.43 -24.60 8.68
C LYS A 139 -66.65 -23.26 9.38
N GLU A 140 -66.50 -22.15 8.65
CA GLU A 140 -66.67 -20.78 9.16
C GLU A 140 -68.02 -20.15 8.71
N SER A 141 -68.96 -20.94 8.17
CA SER A 141 -70.26 -20.44 7.66
C SER A 141 -71.49 -21.10 8.31
N GLU A 142 -71.37 -21.57 9.56
CA GLU A 142 -72.53 -21.96 10.39
C GLU A 142 -72.71 -21.01 11.58
#